data_AF-A0AAV9PEW7-F1
#
_entry.id   AF-A0AAV9PEW7-F1
#
_cell.length_a   1.000
_cell.length_b   1.000
_cell.length_c   1.000
_cell.angle_alpha   90.00
_cell.angle_beta   90.00
_cell.angle_gamma   90.00
#
_symmetry.space_group_name_H-M   'P 1'
#
loop_
_entity.id
_entity.type
_entity.pdbx_description
1 polymer ?
#
loop_
_entity_poly.entity_id
_entity_poly.type
_entity_poly.pdbx_seq_one_letter_code
_entity_poly.pdbx_strand_id
1 'polypeptide(L)'
;MFDTVYTGVYPIMESKYQDKLQIIFRQQIQPWHPSSTLVHEAGAAVLQTDSEKFWKFSKALFEKQTEFFDVNVVHEERNKTYRRLAKIAGSVGLDEETIYSKLEVGDKPDKDGNTNIGNQVTNDIKLMVKANRLTGVHVTPTVLFNGVVEGGISSSFSKDDWEQWLDKNIV
;
A
#
# COMPACT_ATOMS: atom_id res chain seq x y z
N MET A 1 7.03 -3.61 -11.09
CA MET A 1 6.75 -2.17 -11.02
C MET A 1 7.22 -1.49 -9.74
N PHE A 2 6.74 -1.86 -8.53
CA PHE A 2 7.08 -1.09 -7.30
C PHE A 2 8.59 -0.87 -7.13
N ASP A 3 9.38 -1.94 -7.18
CA ASP A 3 10.84 -1.85 -7.04
C ASP A 3 11.46 -0.92 -8.09
N THR A 4 11.06 -1.04 -9.36
CA THR A 4 11.52 -0.14 -10.43
C THR A 4 11.23 1.32 -10.11
N VAL A 5 10.02 1.62 -9.64
CA VAL A 5 9.62 2.99 -9.29
C VAL A 5 10.45 3.48 -8.09
N TYR A 6 10.53 2.67 -7.04
CA TYR A 6 11.19 3.03 -5.78
C TYR A 6 12.71 3.21 -5.92
N THR A 7 13.40 2.30 -6.62
CA THR A 7 14.87 2.34 -6.71
C THR A 7 15.37 3.07 -7.96
N GLY A 8 14.56 3.16 -9.01
CA GLY A 8 14.95 3.74 -10.30
C GLY A 8 14.31 5.09 -10.57
N VAL A 9 12.98 5.19 -10.49
CA VAL A 9 12.22 6.37 -10.93
C VAL A 9 12.26 7.49 -9.87
N TYR A 10 12.16 7.15 -8.59
CA TYR A 10 12.23 8.13 -7.49
C TYR A 10 13.50 9.01 -7.55
N PRO A 11 14.72 8.44 -7.69
CA PRO A 11 15.93 9.23 -7.86
C PRO A 11 15.92 10.15 -9.10
N ILE A 12 15.31 9.71 -10.21
CA ILE A 12 15.15 10.56 -11.41
C ILE A 12 14.22 11.74 -11.11
N MET A 13 13.10 11.48 -10.43
CA MET A 13 12.19 12.53 -10.00
C MET A 13 12.91 13.56 -9.12
N GLU A 14 13.63 13.12 -8.09
CA GLU A 14 14.36 14.01 -7.17
C GLU A 14 15.45 14.83 -7.88
N SER A 15 16.13 14.27 -8.88
CA SER A 15 17.24 14.96 -9.56
C SER A 15 16.82 15.85 -10.73
N LYS A 16 15.74 15.50 -11.46
CA LYS A 16 15.36 16.16 -12.72
C LYS A 16 13.99 16.83 -12.68
N TYR A 17 13.07 16.36 -11.84
CA TYR A 17 11.65 16.73 -11.87
C TYR A 17 11.07 17.14 -10.50
N GLN A 18 11.92 17.49 -9.53
CA GLN A 18 11.52 17.70 -8.14
C GLN A 18 10.33 18.67 -7.98
N ASP A 19 10.30 19.75 -8.77
CA ASP A 19 9.24 20.78 -8.72
C ASP A 19 8.14 20.57 -9.76
N LYS A 20 8.24 19.52 -10.59
CA LYS A 20 7.34 19.27 -11.73
C LYS A 20 6.54 17.98 -11.62
N LEU A 21 7.00 17.04 -10.80
CA LEU A 21 6.42 15.71 -10.68
C LEU A 21 6.23 15.32 -9.22
N GLN A 22 5.05 14.79 -8.91
CA GLN A 22 4.78 14.12 -7.64
C GLN A 22 4.33 12.69 -7.92
N ILE A 23 4.97 11.73 -7.25
CA ILE A 23 4.55 10.33 -7.28
C ILE A 23 3.66 10.06 -6.05
N ILE A 24 2.47 9.53 -6.30
CA ILE A 24 1.50 9.16 -5.25
C ILE A 24 1.24 7.65 -5.33
N PHE A 25 1.54 6.93 -4.25
CA PHE A 25 1.11 5.54 -4.09
C PHE A 25 -0.37 5.50 -3.73
N ARG A 26 -1.19 4.82 -4.54
CA ARG A 26 -2.59 4.53 -4.21
C ARG A 26 -2.75 3.04 -3.90
N GLN A 27 -3.03 2.76 -2.63
CA GLN A 27 -3.36 1.43 -2.14
C GLN A 27 -4.64 0.92 -2.81
N GLN A 28 -4.60 -0.24 -3.48
CA GLN A 28 -5.74 -0.80 -4.23
C GLN A 28 -5.99 -2.24 -3.77
N ILE A 29 -7.00 -2.40 -2.91
CA ILE A 29 -7.41 -3.72 -2.41
C ILE A 29 -8.04 -4.53 -3.53
N GLN A 30 -7.55 -5.76 -3.70
CA GLN A 30 -8.09 -6.72 -4.66
C GLN A 30 -8.89 -7.80 -3.91
N PRO A 31 -10.23 -7.79 -3.98
CA PRO A 31 -11.08 -8.60 -3.09
C PRO A 31 -11.01 -10.11 -3.36
N TRP A 32 -10.46 -10.54 -4.50
CA TRP A 32 -10.22 -11.96 -4.78
C TRP A 32 -9.00 -12.53 -4.03
N HIS A 33 -8.17 -11.68 -3.41
CA HIS A 33 -7.11 -12.07 -2.47
C HIS A 33 -7.48 -11.58 -1.06
N PRO A 34 -8.04 -12.43 -0.17
CA PRO A 34 -8.56 -11.98 1.13
C PRO A 34 -7.53 -11.23 1.99
N SER A 35 -6.27 -11.67 1.96
CA SER A 35 -5.16 -11.03 2.67
C SER A 35 -4.82 -9.62 2.14
N SER A 36 -5.29 -9.26 0.94
CA SER A 36 -5.10 -7.92 0.37
C SER A 36 -5.62 -6.84 1.30
N THR A 37 -6.77 -7.03 1.94
CA THR A 37 -7.30 -6.04 2.89
C THR A 37 -6.34 -5.85 4.06
N LEU A 38 -5.80 -6.95 4.61
CA LEU A 38 -4.94 -6.93 5.80
C LEU A 38 -3.61 -6.21 5.55
N VAL A 39 -2.98 -6.47 4.40
CA VAL A 39 -1.71 -5.80 4.04
C VAL A 39 -1.90 -4.31 3.79
N HIS A 40 -3.05 -3.89 3.25
CA HIS A 40 -3.36 -2.47 3.04
C HIS A 40 -3.75 -1.76 4.35
N GLU A 41 -4.43 -2.46 5.27
CA GLU A 41 -4.66 -1.97 6.64
C GLU A 41 -3.34 -1.70 7.36
N ALA A 42 -2.34 -2.59 7.22
CA ALA A 42 -0.99 -2.35 7.75
C ALA A 42 -0.33 -1.10 7.12
N GLY A 43 -0.46 -0.91 5.81
CA GLY A 43 -0.02 0.32 5.14
C GLY A 43 -0.70 1.58 5.69
N ALA A 44 -2.01 1.52 5.96
CA ALA A 44 -2.75 2.62 6.57
C ALA A 44 -2.32 2.87 8.03
N ALA A 45 -2.02 1.83 8.81
CA ALA A 45 -1.52 1.97 10.18
C ALA A 45 -0.14 2.65 10.20
N VAL A 46 0.73 2.31 9.25
CA VAL A 46 2.01 3.01 9.07
C VAL A 46 1.78 4.48 8.71
N LEU A 47 0.90 4.79 7.76
CA LEU A 47 0.58 6.18 7.39
C LEU A 47 0.03 7.00 8.57
N GLN A 48 -0.85 6.42 9.39
CA GLN A 48 -1.36 7.07 10.60
C GLN A 48 -0.28 7.32 11.66
N THR A 49 0.78 6.51 11.68
CA THR A 49 1.80 6.52 12.74
C THR A 49 2.98 7.40 12.35
N ASP A 50 3.50 7.21 11.13
CA ASP A 50 4.58 7.99 10.54
C ASP A 50 4.54 7.82 9.00
N SER A 51 4.04 8.84 8.31
CA SER A 51 3.92 8.82 6.85
C SER A 51 5.26 8.73 6.12
N GLU A 52 6.36 9.18 6.72
CA GLU A 52 7.69 9.11 6.10
C GLU A 52 8.20 7.65 6.00
N LYS A 53 7.66 6.77 6.83
CA LYS A 53 8.01 5.33 6.83
C LYS A 53 7.26 4.52 5.80
N PHE A 54 6.18 5.06 5.21
CA PHE A 54 5.30 4.29 4.34
C PHE A 54 6.02 3.65 3.14
N TRP A 55 6.90 4.39 2.46
CA TRP A 55 7.65 3.87 1.32
C TRP A 55 8.65 2.78 1.71
N LYS A 56 9.36 2.97 2.83
CA LYS A 56 10.29 1.97 3.38
C LYS A 56 9.54 0.71 3.83
N PHE A 57 8.40 0.88 4.51
CA PHE A 57 7.51 -0.23 4.88
C PHE A 57 7.01 -0.98 3.65
N SER A 58 6.55 -0.25 2.62
CA SER A 58 6.08 -0.84 1.38
C SER A 58 7.17 -1.66 0.71
N LYS A 59 8.42 -1.16 0.67
CA LYS A 59 9.57 -1.92 0.17
C LYS A 59 9.79 -3.23 0.93
N ALA A 60 9.82 -3.17 2.27
CA ALA A 60 9.98 -4.35 3.11
C ALA A 60 8.81 -5.35 2.96
N LEU A 61 7.59 -4.85 2.76
CA LEU A 61 6.41 -5.68 2.51
C LEU A 61 6.46 -6.33 1.13
N PHE A 62 6.85 -5.61 0.07
CA PHE A 62 7.01 -6.14 -1.28
C PHE A 62 8.07 -7.25 -1.34
N GLU A 63 9.16 -7.12 -0.57
CA GLU A 63 10.20 -8.16 -0.45
C GLU A 63 9.67 -9.46 0.17
N LYS A 64 8.62 -9.38 1.00
CA LYS A 64 8.00 -10.53 1.68
C LYS A 64 6.61 -10.86 1.16
N GLN A 65 6.17 -10.25 0.06
CA GLN A 65 4.77 -10.29 -0.39
C GLN A 65 4.25 -11.71 -0.59
N THR A 66 5.11 -12.63 -1.04
CA THR A 66 4.74 -14.01 -1.33
C THR A 66 4.27 -14.72 -0.07
N GLU A 67 4.77 -14.34 1.11
CA GLU A 67 4.34 -14.90 2.40
C GLU A 67 2.88 -14.56 2.77
N PHE A 68 2.27 -13.59 2.06
CA PHE A 68 0.89 -13.15 2.26
C PHE A 68 -0.04 -13.56 1.12
N PHE A 69 0.45 -14.29 0.11
CA PHE A 69 -0.39 -14.84 -0.95
C PHE A 69 -1.25 -16.00 -0.44
N ASP A 70 -2.38 -16.24 -1.12
CA ASP A 70 -3.49 -17.07 -0.63
C ASP A 70 -3.05 -18.42 -0.05
N VAL A 71 -2.18 -19.15 -0.77
CA VAL A 71 -1.70 -20.47 -0.33
C VAL A 71 -0.92 -20.46 0.98
N ASN A 72 -0.26 -19.34 1.32
CA ASN A 72 0.59 -19.20 2.50
C ASN A 72 -0.16 -18.69 3.74
N VAL A 73 -1.40 -18.21 3.57
CA VAL A 73 -2.21 -17.62 4.66
C VAL A 73 -3.58 -18.30 4.82
N VAL A 74 -3.87 -19.34 4.04
CA VAL A 74 -5.19 -20.02 4.02
C VAL A 74 -5.64 -20.56 5.39
N HIS A 75 -4.70 -20.88 6.28
CA HIS A 75 -4.99 -21.35 7.65
C HIS A 75 -4.56 -20.36 8.73
N GLU A 76 -4.17 -19.14 8.35
CA GLU A 76 -3.75 -18.11 9.29
C GLU A 76 -4.94 -17.27 9.76
N GLU A 77 -5.04 -17.08 11.07
CA GLU A 77 -6.04 -16.19 11.65
C GLU A 77 -5.66 -14.72 11.42
N ARG A 78 -6.68 -13.88 11.22
CA ARG A 78 -6.52 -12.43 10.94
C ARG A 78 -5.51 -11.71 11.84
N ASN A 79 -5.63 -11.87 13.17
CA ASN A 79 -4.74 -11.19 14.11
C ASN A 79 -3.30 -11.75 14.10
N LYS A 80 -3.10 -13.02 13.69
CA LYS A 80 -1.75 -13.58 13.48
C LYS A 80 -1.09 -12.93 12.26
N THR A 81 -1.83 -12.74 11.17
CA THR A 81 -1.34 -11.98 10.01
C THR A 81 -0.99 -10.54 10.39
N TYR A 82 -1.81 -9.85 11.20
CA TYR A 82 -1.48 -8.50 11.66
C TYR A 82 -0.23 -8.43 12.55
N ARG A 83 0.00 -9.41 13.44
CA ARG A 83 1.26 -9.50 14.19
C ARG A 83 2.48 -9.56 13.26
N ARG A 84 2.40 -10.35 12.18
CA ARG A 84 3.48 -10.45 11.17
C ARG A 84 3.66 -9.14 10.41
N LEU A 85 2.57 -8.47 10.04
CA LEU A 85 2.63 -7.17 9.37
C LEU A 85 3.22 -6.07 10.27
N ALA A 86 2.87 -6.07 11.56
CA ALA A 86 3.46 -5.18 12.55
C ALA A 86 4.98 -5.39 12.68
N LYS A 87 5.46 -6.64 12.63
CA LYS A 87 6.91 -6.94 12.60
C LYS A 87 7.62 -6.39 11.36
N ILE A 88 6.95 -6.36 10.20
CA ILE A 88 7.50 -5.72 9.00
C ILE A 88 7.62 -4.21 9.23
N ALA A 89 6.62 -3.57 9.84
CA ALA A 89 6.73 -2.18 10.26
C ALA A 89 7.87 -1.96 11.28
N GLY A 90 8.05 -2.89 12.21
CA GLY A 90 9.19 -2.95 13.13
C GLY A 90 10.55 -2.85 12.44
N SER A 91 10.74 -3.61 11.36
CA SER A 91 12.00 -3.61 10.59
C SER A 91 12.36 -2.27 9.92
N VAL A 92 11.41 -1.33 9.83
CA VAL A 92 11.67 0.03 9.31
C VAL A 92 11.74 1.08 10.41
N GLY A 93 11.82 0.63 11.67
CA GLY A 93 12.03 1.46 12.86
C GLY A 93 10.75 2.04 13.45
N LEU A 94 9.61 1.36 13.28
CA LEU A 94 8.38 1.65 14.02
C LEU A 94 8.24 0.72 15.22
N ASP A 95 7.49 1.13 16.24
CA ASP A 95 7.18 0.26 17.37
C ASP A 95 6.14 -0.80 16.97
N GLU A 96 6.50 -2.09 17.07
CA GLU A 96 5.65 -3.19 16.61
C GLU A 96 4.31 -3.24 17.35
N GLU A 97 4.31 -3.04 18.67
CA GLU A 97 3.09 -3.10 19.48
C GLU A 97 2.15 -1.92 19.19
N THR A 98 2.70 -0.73 18.94
CA THR A 98 1.93 0.43 18.49
C THR A 98 1.22 0.12 17.17
N ILE A 99 1.91 -0.44 16.19
CA ILE A 99 1.31 -0.80 14.89
C ILE A 99 0.27 -1.91 15.07
N TYR A 100 0.59 -2.96 15.83
CA TYR A 100 -0.35 -4.04 16.09
C TYR A 100 -1.63 -3.55 16.78
N SER A 101 -1.52 -2.66 17.78
CA SER A 101 -2.69 -2.11 18.49
C SER A 101 -3.68 -1.39 17.57
N LYS A 102 -3.18 -0.81 16.46
CA LYS A 102 -4.02 -0.16 15.43
C LYS A 102 -4.74 -1.17 14.54
N LEU A 103 -4.18 -2.37 14.39
CA LEU A 103 -4.65 -3.40 13.47
C LEU A 103 -5.53 -4.46 14.14
N GLU A 104 -5.26 -4.76 15.40
CA GLU A 104 -5.94 -5.79 16.16
C GLU A 104 -7.46 -5.59 16.13
N VAL A 105 -8.17 -6.70 15.93
CA VAL A 105 -9.63 -6.75 16.03
C VAL A 105 -10.02 -7.60 17.23
N GLY A 106 -10.83 -7.03 18.12
CA GLY A 106 -11.33 -7.71 19.31
C GLY A 106 -12.25 -8.89 18.96
N ASP A 107 -12.26 -9.90 19.82
CA ASP A 107 -13.10 -11.10 19.72
C ASP A 107 -14.45 -10.96 20.45
N LYS A 108 -14.72 -9.77 20.99
CA LYS A 108 -15.93 -9.43 21.75
C LYS A 108 -16.62 -8.19 21.17
N PRO A 109 -17.93 -8.04 21.38
CA PRO A 109 -18.62 -6.81 21.07
C PRO A 109 -17.99 -5.60 21.78
N ASP A 110 -18.15 -4.41 21.20
CA ASP A 110 -17.76 -3.18 21.89
C ASP A 110 -18.67 -2.90 23.11
N LYS A 111 -18.40 -1.80 23.81
CA LYS A 111 -19.17 -1.36 25.00
C LYS A 111 -20.67 -1.18 24.74
N ASP A 112 -21.06 -0.95 23.49
CA ASP A 112 -22.43 -0.72 23.06
C ASP A 112 -23.05 -1.99 22.43
N GLY A 113 -22.32 -3.12 22.44
CA GLY A 113 -22.75 -4.40 21.90
C GLY A 113 -22.55 -4.56 20.39
N ASN A 114 -21.86 -3.64 19.71
CA ASN A 114 -21.62 -3.74 18.27
C ASN A 114 -20.59 -4.82 17.95
N THR A 115 -20.83 -5.58 16.87
CA THR A 115 -19.91 -6.60 16.36
C THR A 115 -19.22 -6.21 15.05
N ASN A 116 -19.64 -5.10 14.42
CA ASN A 116 -19.05 -4.56 13.19
C ASN A 116 -18.06 -3.42 13.52
N ILE A 117 -17.04 -3.75 14.32
CA ILE A 117 -16.13 -2.75 14.92
C ILE A 117 -14.93 -2.41 14.02
N GLY A 118 -14.44 -3.36 13.23
CA GLY A 118 -13.21 -3.20 12.46
C GLY A 118 -11.98 -2.98 13.36
N ASN A 119 -10.97 -2.31 12.81
CA ASN A 119 -9.78 -1.83 13.53
C ASN A 119 -9.63 -0.30 13.41
N GLN A 120 -8.58 0.27 14.01
CA GLN A 120 -8.37 1.73 14.10
C GLN A 120 -8.11 2.42 12.75
N VAL A 121 -7.88 1.67 11.67
CA VAL A 121 -7.61 2.20 10.31
C VAL A 121 -8.78 1.98 9.35
N THR A 122 -9.89 1.39 9.82
CA THR A 122 -11.06 1.05 9.00
C THR A 122 -11.61 2.27 8.24
N ASN A 123 -11.63 3.44 8.88
CA ASN A 123 -12.15 4.65 8.24
C ASN A 123 -11.22 5.19 7.15
N ASP A 124 -9.90 5.05 7.31
CA ASP A 124 -8.94 5.39 6.25
C ASP A 124 -9.12 4.47 5.05
N ILE A 125 -9.24 3.15 5.27
CA ILE A 125 -9.49 2.19 4.21
C ILE A 125 -10.79 2.51 3.46
N LYS A 126 -11.88 2.85 4.17
CA LYS A 126 -13.13 3.28 3.54
C LYS A 126 -12.92 4.47 2.60
N LEU A 127 -12.13 5.46 3.01
CA LEU A 127 -11.83 6.64 2.18
C LEU A 127 -10.94 6.30 1.00
N MET A 128 -9.88 5.50 1.19
CA MET A 128 -9.00 5.04 0.11
C MET A 128 -9.79 4.26 -0.96
N VAL A 129 -10.61 3.30 -0.53
CA VAL A 129 -11.47 2.52 -1.43
C VAL A 129 -12.48 3.41 -2.14
N LYS A 130 -13.09 4.38 -1.44
CA LYS A 130 -14.02 5.35 -2.06
C LYS A 130 -13.32 6.17 -3.13
N ALA A 131 -12.10 6.65 -2.88
CA ALA A 131 -11.33 7.41 -3.85
C ALA A 131 -10.98 6.58 -5.10
N ASN A 132 -10.53 5.34 -4.91
CA ASN A 132 -10.18 4.48 -6.05
C ASN A 132 -11.39 4.05 -6.89
N ARG A 133 -12.57 3.93 -6.26
CA ARG A 133 -13.81 3.68 -7.00
C ARG A 133 -14.15 4.80 -7.98
N LEU A 134 -13.77 6.04 -7.67
CA LEU A 134 -13.98 7.18 -8.58
C LEU A 134 -13.06 7.14 -9.80
N THR A 135 -11.89 6.50 -9.70
CA THR A 135 -10.95 6.39 -10.82
C THR A 135 -11.20 5.17 -11.71
N GLY A 136 -12.05 4.23 -11.27
CA GLY A 136 -12.38 3.03 -12.04
C GLY A 136 -11.24 2.02 -12.17
N VAL A 137 -10.18 2.14 -11.35
CA VAL A 137 -9.05 1.21 -11.38
C VAL A 137 -9.52 -0.19 -10.97
N HIS A 138 -9.32 -1.15 -11.88
CA HIS A 138 -9.67 -2.56 -11.67
C HIS A 138 -8.42 -3.45 -11.52
N VAL A 139 -7.48 -3.36 -12.46
CA VAL A 139 -6.27 -4.18 -12.49
C VAL A 139 -5.11 -3.42 -11.82
N THR A 140 -4.25 -4.13 -11.12
CA THR A 140 -3.05 -3.58 -10.49
C THR A 140 -1.79 -4.23 -11.07
N PRO A 141 -0.72 -3.44 -11.32
CA PRO A 141 -0.67 -1.99 -11.19
C PRO A 141 -1.43 -1.27 -12.34
N THR A 142 -1.97 -0.09 -12.05
CA THR A 142 -2.47 0.88 -13.04
C THR A 142 -1.85 2.24 -12.72
N VAL A 143 -1.35 2.94 -13.73
CA VAL A 143 -0.77 4.28 -13.56
C VAL A 143 -1.78 5.33 -14.03
N LEU A 144 -1.92 6.39 -13.23
CA LEU A 144 -2.66 7.58 -13.62
C LEU A 144 -1.70 8.74 -13.73
N PHE A 145 -1.78 9.49 -14.83
CA PHE A 145 -1.06 10.74 -15.02
C PHE A 145 -2.05 11.89 -15.07
N ASN A 146 -1.87 12.90 -14.19
CA ASN A 146 -2.80 14.02 -14.02
C ASN A 146 -4.28 13.59 -13.89
N GLY A 147 -4.53 12.45 -13.23
CA GLY A 147 -5.87 11.90 -13.00
C GLY A 147 -6.44 11.05 -14.13
N VAL A 148 -5.72 10.87 -15.25
CA VAL A 148 -6.16 10.04 -16.39
C VAL A 148 -5.34 8.75 -16.43
N VAL A 149 -6.01 7.61 -16.69
CA VAL A 149 -5.32 6.31 -16.84
C VAL A 149 -4.34 6.37 -18.02
N GLU A 150 -3.06 6.09 -17.73
CA GLU A 150 -2.00 6.02 -18.73
C GLU A 150 -1.79 4.56 -19.14
N GLY A 151 -2.48 4.16 -20.21
CA GLY A 151 -2.47 2.77 -20.70
C GLY A 151 -1.15 2.32 -21.33
N GLY A 152 -0.25 3.26 -21.65
CA GLY A 152 1.07 2.94 -22.19
C GLY A 152 2.04 2.37 -21.15
N ILE A 153 1.81 2.61 -19.86
CA ILE A 153 2.69 2.15 -18.77
C ILE A 153 2.22 0.80 -18.23
N SER A 154 3.13 -0.16 -18.15
CA SER A 154 2.84 -1.52 -17.69
C SER A 154 3.76 -1.97 -16.55
N SER A 155 3.44 -3.10 -15.92
CA SER A 155 4.22 -3.63 -14.80
C SER A 155 5.67 -3.98 -15.15
N SER A 156 5.95 -4.17 -16.45
CA SER A 156 7.26 -4.51 -17.00
C SER A 156 8.07 -3.30 -17.47
N PHE A 157 7.54 -2.06 -17.34
CA PHE A 157 8.33 -0.86 -17.62
C PHE A 157 9.64 -0.90 -16.84
N SER A 158 10.74 -0.84 -17.59
CA SER A 158 12.09 -0.71 -17.06
C SER A 158 12.33 0.74 -16.60
N LYS A 159 13.45 0.97 -15.92
CA LYS A 159 13.87 2.33 -15.56
C LYS A 159 13.96 3.24 -16.79
N ASP A 160 14.53 2.73 -17.88
CA ASP A 160 14.75 3.51 -19.10
C ASP A 160 13.43 3.83 -19.81
N ASP A 161 12.46 2.91 -19.80
CA ASP A 161 11.11 3.17 -20.33
C ASP A 161 10.41 4.31 -19.55
N TRP A 162 10.55 4.30 -18.22
CA TRP A 162 10.04 5.37 -17.38
C TRP A 162 10.74 6.70 -17.67
N GLU A 163 12.07 6.72 -17.77
CA GLU A 163 12.83 7.95 -18.05
C GLU A 163 12.44 8.56 -19.41
N GLN A 164 12.36 7.74 -20.46
CA GLN A 164 11.90 8.18 -21.78
C GLN A 164 10.48 8.72 -21.75
N TRP A 165 9.58 8.06 -21.01
CA TRP A 165 8.20 8.52 -20.87
C TRP A 165 8.15 9.85 -20.11
N LEU A 166 8.90 10.01 -19.02
CA LEU A 166 8.95 11.24 -18.24
C LEU A 166 9.50 12.41 -19.06
N ASP A 167 10.61 12.22 -19.77
CA ASP A 167 11.22 13.22 -20.65
C ASP A 167 10.27 13.77 -21.71
N LYS A 168 9.36 12.90 -22.18
CA LYS A 168 8.36 13.27 -23.17
C LYS A 168 7.15 14.01 -22.59
N ASN A 169 6.76 13.72 -21.35
CA ASN A 169 5.46 14.10 -20.80
C ASN A 169 5.50 15.11 -19.66
N ILE A 170 6.64 15.29 -18.98
CA ILE A 170 6.79 16.27 -17.90
C ILE A 170 7.33 17.59 -18.48
N VAL A 171 6.51 18.64 -18.43
CA VAL A 171 6.80 19.99 -18.96
C VAL A 171 7.30 20.92 -17.87
#